data_AF-F0WTA4-F1
#
_entry.id   AF-F0WTA4-F1
#
_cell.length_a   1.000
_cell.length_b   1.000
_cell.length_c   1.000
_cell.angle_alpha   90.00
_cell.angle_beta   90.00
_cell.angle_gamma   90.00
#
_symmetry.space_group_name_H-M   'P 1'
#
loop_
_entity.id
_entity.type
_entity.pdbx_description
1 polymer ?
#
loop_
_entity_poly.entity_id
_entity_poly.type
_entity_poly.pdbx_seq_one_letter_code
_entity_poly.pdbx_strand_id
1 'polypeptide(L)'
;MVNEEDDSLALLMDRNLMEIMGYSVEAILQGKREKQAIWDASVDGATAVQTPDKRCLFTPEVKHIEAQQDTINNILKEKVHEVQEVGVAMELVDRLKDMFIKYGDIFRVEFALEPPVKVAPLQDLLEEGSTPFMTNSRRQPPLHRNYMDKHLADLMEHDLIYRNLDSRWGIAPRIVAKKEVGSYRMTVDLRAINAVLVPMAWPMPHLEVVLVNLEG
;
A
#
# COMPACT_ATOMS: atom_id res chain seq x y z
N MET A 1 -24.18 -23.32 10.61
CA MET A 1 -22.98 -23.93 11.23
C MET A 1 -22.05 -24.26 10.07
N VAL A 2 -21.27 -23.27 9.65
CA VAL A 2 -20.24 -23.36 8.62
C VAL A 2 -19.07 -22.60 9.23
N ASN A 3 -17.99 -23.32 9.47
CA ASN A 3 -16.73 -22.76 9.95
C ASN A 3 -16.07 -22.07 8.75
N GLU A 4 -15.80 -20.78 8.89
CA GLU A 4 -14.86 -20.05 8.03
C GLU A 4 -13.73 -19.57 8.94
N GLU A 5 -12.85 -20.51 9.27
CA GLU A 5 -11.47 -20.21 9.66
C GLU A 5 -10.64 -20.42 8.40
N ASP A 6 -10.43 -19.36 7.64
CA ASP A 6 -9.36 -19.27 6.65
C ASP A 6 -8.98 -17.78 6.52
N ASP A 7 -8.22 -17.29 7.51
CA ASP A 7 -7.41 -16.07 7.38
C ASP A 7 -6.21 -16.39 6.46
N SER A 8 -6.49 -16.70 5.19
CA SER A 8 -5.44 -16.85 4.19
C SER A 8 -4.89 -15.46 3.87
N LEU A 9 -3.67 -15.19 4.34
CA LEU A 9 -2.89 -14.01 3.97
C LEU A 9 -2.79 -13.90 2.44
N ALA A 10 -3.49 -12.93 1.85
CA ALA A 10 -3.40 -12.64 0.43
C ALA A 10 -2.07 -11.92 0.15
N LEU A 11 -1.11 -12.64 -0.45
CA LEU A 11 0.17 -12.08 -0.89
C LEU A 11 0.03 -11.52 -2.32
N LEU A 12 0.46 -10.27 -2.51
CA LEU A 12 0.62 -9.65 -3.82
C LEU A 12 1.85 -10.24 -4.53
N MET A 13 1.69 -10.75 -5.76
CA MET A 13 2.79 -11.34 -6.55
C MET A 13 3.27 -10.40 -7.67
N ASP A 14 4.60 -10.28 -7.78
CA ASP A 14 5.28 -9.45 -8.78
C ASP A 14 5.39 -10.14 -10.16
N ARG A 15 5.60 -9.33 -11.20
CA ARG A 15 5.75 -9.70 -12.62
C ARG A 15 6.70 -10.87 -12.84
N ASN A 16 7.85 -10.86 -12.17
CA ASN A 16 8.87 -11.88 -12.36
C ASN A 16 8.44 -13.24 -11.78
N LEU A 17 7.66 -13.25 -10.69
CA LEU A 17 7.08 -14.47 -10.15
C LEU A 17 6.01 -15.02 -11.09
N MET A 18 5.22 -14.16 -11.73
CA MET A 18 4.25 -14.61 -12.74
C MET A 18 4.94 -15.28 -13.94
N GLU A 19 6.04 -14.71 -14.45
CA GLU A 19 6.80 -15.30 -15.57
C GLU A 19 7.43 -16.65 -15.19
N ILE A 20 7.97 -16.78 -13.97
CA ILE A 20 8.51 -18.06 -13.45
C ILE A 20 7.41 -19.12 -13.27
N MET A 21 6.20 -18.68 -12.93
CA MET A 21 5.03 -19.55 -12.78
C MET A 21 4.35 -19.89 -14.13
N GLY A 22 4.93 -19.44 -15.26
CA GLY A 22 4.46 -19.79 -16.61
C GLY A 22 3.47 -18.79 -17.23
N TYR A 23 3.24 -17.64 -16.60
CA TYR A 23 2.36 -16.60 -17.13
C TYR A 23 3.14 -15.63 -18.02
N SER A 24 2.72 -15.47 -19.27
CA SER A 24 3.32 -14.48 -20.17
C SER A 24 2.76 -13.09 -19.91
N VAL A 25 3.54 -12.26 -19.21
CA VAL A 25 3.15 -10.89 -18.87
C VAL A 25 3.06 -10.01 -20.12
N GLU A 26 3.89 -10.27 -21.13
CA GLU A 26 3.85 -9.55 -22.41
C GLU A 26 2.58 -9.85 -23.20
N ALA A 27 2.10 -11.11 -23.22
CA ALA A 27 0.82 -11.46 -23.83
C ALA A 27 -0.35 -10.75 -23.13
N ILE A 28 -0.28 -10.66 -21.80
CA ILE A 28 -1.28 -9.96 -20.97
C ILE A 28 -1.26 -8.45 -21.21
N LEU A 29 -0.09 -7.84 -21.42
CA LEU A 29 0.04 -6.39 -21.69
C LEU A 29 -0.30 -6.03 -23.14
N GLN A 30 0.00 -6.90 -24.10
CA GLN A 30 -0.28 -6.68 -25.53
C GLN A 30 -1.78 -6.76 -25.82
N GLY A 31 -2.50 -7.72 -25.21
CA GLY A 31 -3.96 -7.78 -25.28
C GLY A 31 -4.67 -6.56 -24.66
N LYS A 32 -4.00 -5.81 -23.77
CA LYS A 32 -4.51 -4.53 -23.25
C LYS A 32 -4.26 -3.36 -24.20
N ARG A 33 -3.12 -3.34 -24.91
CA ARG A 33 -2.76 -2.27 -25.87
C ARG A 33 -3.67 -2.25 -27.09
N GLU A 34 -4.04 -3.41 -27.63
CA GLU A 34 -4.94 -3.51 -28.79
C GLU A 34 -6.35 -2.96 -28.49
N LYS A 35 -6.76 -2.94 -27.23
CA LYS A 35 -8.04 -2.37 -26.78
C LYS A 35 -7.99 -0.86 -26.48
N GLN A 36 -6.82 -0.24 -26.52
CA GLN A 36 -6.59 1.12 -26.01
C GLN A 36 -6.28 2.17 -27.10
N ALA A 37 -6.42 1.83 -28.39
CA ALA A 37 -5.92 2.63 -29.52
C ALA A 37 -6.71 3.93 -29.85
N ILE A 38 -7.59 4.44 -28.98
CA ILE A 38 -8.19 5.76 -29.17
C ILE A 38 -8.03 6.57 -27.89
N TRP A 39 -6.91 7.28 -27.76
CA TRP A 39 -6.79 8.45 -26.88
C TRP A 39 -5.74 9.41 -27.46
N ASP A 40 -6.21 10.49 -28.09
CA ASP A 40 -5.39 11.67 -28.36
C ASP A 40 -5.30 12.50 -27.08
N ALA A 41 -4.11 12.55 -26.49
CA ALA A 41 -3.78 13.49 -25.43
C ALA A 41 -2.86 14.59 -26.00
N SER A 42 -3.39 15.43 -26.89
CA SER A 42 -2.80 16.76 -27.11
C SER A 42 -3.57 17.76 -26.26
N VAL A 43 -2.91 18.31 -25.24
CA VAL A 43 -3.39 19.49 -24.53
C VAL A 43 -2.51 20.65 -24.98
N ASP A 44 -2.77 21.17 -26.18
CA ASP A 44 -2.27 22.47 -26.61
C ASP A 44 -3.09 23.56 -25.88
N GLY A 45 -2.54 24.07 -24.78
CA GLY A 45 -3.08 25.27 -24.12
C GLY A 45 -3.07 25.26 -22.60
N ALA A 46 -1.92 25.04 -21.95
CA ALA A 46 -1.77 25.31 -20.52
C ALA A 46 -1.01 26.63 -20.31
N THR A 47 -1.74 27.69 -19.97
CA THR A 47 -1.16 28.93 -19.44
C THR A 47 -0.53 28.64 -18.08
N ALA A 48 0.66 29.21 -17.84
CA ALA A 48 1.53 28.94 -16.70
C ALA A 48 0.81 28.88 -15.34
N VAL A 49 0.66 27.67 -14.80
CA VAL A 49 0.27 27.42 -13.41
C VAL A 49 1.51 27.60 -12.53
N GLN A 50 1.37 28.38 -11.47
CA GLN A 50 2.43 28.68 -10.51
C GLN A 50 2.99 27.38 -9.91
N THR A 51 4.31 27.21 -10.00
CA THR A 51 5.02 26.07 -9.40
C THR A 51 4.81 26.10 -7.88
N PRO A 52 4.19 25.09 -7.25
CA PRO A 52 4.08 25.05 -5.80
C PRO A 52 5.47 24.94 -5.15
N ASP A 53 5.60 25.49 -3.94
CA ASP A 53 6.85 25.56 -3.19
C ASP A 53 7.49 24.17 -3.03
N LYS A 54 8.78 24.05 -3.35
CA LYS A 54 9.53 22.78 -3.40
C LYS A 54 9.54 22.03 -2.05
N ARG A 55 9.22 22.72 -0.95
CA ARG A 55 9.12 22.12 0.39
C ARG A 55 7.95 21.16 0.58
N CYS A 56 6.91 21.24 -0.24
CA CYS A 56 5.75 20.36 -0.12
C CYS A 56 5.91 19.04 -0.90
N LEU A 57 7.02 18.88 -1.63
CA LEU A 57 7.28 17.74 -2.52
C LEU A 57 8.35 16.79 -1.98
N PHE A 58 8.68 16.86 -0.68
CA PHE A 58 9.69 15.99 -0.11
C PHE A 58 9.17 14.57 0.09
N THR A 59 9.68 13.65 -0.73
CA THR A 59 9.75 12.25 -0.37
C THR A 59 10.83 12.12 0.71
N PRO A 60 10.54 11.52 1.87
CA PRO A 60 11.54 11.40 2.93
C PRO A 60 12.72 10.53 2.49
N GLU A 61 13.92 10.91 2.94
CA GLU A 61 15.15 10.14 2.70
C GLU A 61 15.25 8.97 3.67
N VAL A 62 15.24 7.76 3.13
CA VAL A 62 15.14 6.50 3.88
C VAL A 62 16.45 6.11 4.57
N LYS A 63 16.38 5.84 5.88
CA LYS A 63 17.44 5.25 6.72
C LYS A 63 16.97 4.00 7.50
N HIS A 64 17.53 2.84 7.15
CA HIS A 64 17.49 1.52 7.83
C HIS A 64 16.34 0.55 7.43
N ILE A 65 16.70 -0.43 6.59
CA ILE A 65 15.87 -1.56 6.11
C ILE A 65 16.10 -2.85 6.94
N GLU A 66 17.14 -2.89 7.78
CA GLU A 66 17.73 -4.14 8.31
C GLU A 66 17.10 -4.65 9.63
N ALA A 67 16.25 -3.86 10.29
CA ALA A 67 15.86 -4.13 11.68
C ALA A 67 14.94 -5.35 11.88
N GLN A 68 14.22 -5.81 10.85
CA GLN A 68 13.21 -6.89 10.96
C GLN A 68 13.61 -8.21 10.30
N GLN A 69 14.74 -8.25 9.58
CA GLN A 69 15.15 -9.43 8.80
C GLN A 69 15.34 -10.68 9.66
N ASP A 70 15.88 -10.55 10.86
CA ASP A 70 16.08 -11.68 11.77
C ASP A 70 14.75 -12.28 12.26
N THR A 71 13.78 -11.43 12.61
CA THR A 71 12.43 -11.87 13.02
C THR A 71 11.72 -12.58 11.86
N ILE A 72 11.79 -12.01 10.65
CA ILE A 72 11.24 -12.62 9.44
C ILE A 72 11.88 -13.98 9.18
N ASN A 73 13.22 -14.05 9.24
CA ASN A 73 13.95 -15.29 9.02
C ASN A 73 13.58 -16.37 10.03
N ASN A 74 13.31 -16.00 11.29
CA ASN A 74 12.86 -16.94 12.31
C ASN A 74 11.45 -17.47 12.02
N ILE A 75 10.52 -16.61 11.62
CA ILE A 75 9.16 -17.01 11.22
C ILE A 75 9.21 -17.94 9.99
N LEU A 76 10.00 -17.59 8.98
CA LEU A 76 10.14 -18.40 7.77
C LEU A 76 10.72 -19.79 8.08
N LYS A 77 11.70 -19.87 9.00
CA LYS A 77 12.26 -21.15 9.46
C LYS A 77 11.22 -21.99 10.20
N GLU A 78 10.43 -21.38 11.08
CA GLU A 78 9.34 -22.06 11.79
C GLU A 78 8.32 -22.63 10.81
N LYS A 79 7.92 -21.86 9.78
CA LYS A 79 7.01 -22.33 8.73
C LYS A 79 7.58 -23.47 7.89
N VAL A 80 8.88 -23.47 7.61
CA VAL A 80 9.54 -24.61 6.95
C VAL A 80 9.50 -25.86 7.84
N HIS A 81 9.66 -25.71 9.15
CA HIS A 81 9.58 -26.83 10.09
C HIS A 81 8.17 -27.42 10.16
N GLU A 82 7.14 -26.59 10.24
CA GLU A 82 5.73 -27.04 10.19
C GLU A 82 5.46 -27.88 8.93
N VAL A 83 5.94 -27.46 7.76
CA VAL A 83 5.78 -28.20 6.50
C VAL A 83 6.53 -29.54 6.51
N GLN A 84 7.69 -29.60 7.18
CA GLN A 84 8.45 -30.85 7.34
C GLN A 84 7.72 -31.85 8.23
N GLU A 85 7.06 -31.39 9.31
CA GLU A 85 6.29 -32.26 10.21
C GLU A 85 5.05 -32.86 9.54
N VAL A 86 4.44 -32.15 8.59
CA VAL A 86 3.30 -32.65 7.80
C VAL A 86 3.70 -33.76 6.82
N GLY A 87 5.01 -33.97 6.59
CA GLY A 87 5.51 -35.09 5.78
C GLY A 87 5.50 -34.83 4.27
N VAL A 88 5.65 -33.57 3.85
CA VAL A 88 5.78 -33.19 2.43
C VAL A 88 7.10 -33.73 1.85
N ALA A 89 7.12 -34.06 0.55
CA ALA A 89 8.32 -34.54 -0.15
C ALA A 89 9.51 -33.56 0.01
N MET A 90 10.68 -34.11 0.32
CA MET A 90 11.88 -33.31 0.66
C MET A 90 12.29 -32.34 -0.47
N GLU A 91 12.10 -32.73 -1.73
CA GLU A 91 12.37 -31.88 -2.91
C GLU A 91 11.57 -30.57 -2.90
N LEU A 92 10.32 -30.62 -2.44
CA LEU A 92 9.45 -29.43 -2.35
C LEU A 92 9.86 -28.54 -1.17
N VAL A 93 10.28 -29.15 -0.07
CA VAL A 93 10.79 -28.43 1.12
C VAL A 93 12.07 -27.67 0.77
N ASP A 94 12.98 -28.30 0.03
CA ASP A 94 14.23 -27.65 -0.36
C ASP A 94 13.96 -26.52 -1.37
N ARG A 95 13.05 -26.73 -2.32
CA ARG A 95 12.57 -25.66 -3.21
C ARG A 95 11.96 -24.48 -2.44
N LEU A 96 11.17 -24.76 -1.39
CA LEU A 96 10.56 -23.73 -0.55
C LEU A 96 11.63 -22.92 0.20
N LYS A 97 12.63 -23.59 0.77
CA LYS A 97 13.77 -22.93 1.43
C LYS A 97 14.53 -22.02 0.47
N ASP A 98 14.81 -22.51 -0.75
CA ASP A 98 15.49 -21.72 -1.77
C ASP A 98 14.69 -20.46 -2.14
N MET A 99 13.36 -20.56 -2.23
CA MET A 99 12.51 -19.39 -2.47
C MET A 99 12.53 -18.40 -1.31
N PHE A 100 12.47 -18.87 -0.06
CA PHE A 100 12.52 -17.99 1.11
C PHE A 100 13.86 -17.29 1.27
N ILE A 101 14.97 -17.96 0.93
CA ILE A 101 16.29 -17.33 0.91
C ILE A 101 16.37 -16.28 -0.20
N LYS A 102 15.86 -16.62 -1.40
CA LYS A 102 15.92 -15.73 -2.57
C LYS A 102 15.07 -14.48 -2.43
N TYR A 103 13.90 -14.58 -1.79
CA TYR A 103 12.90 -13.51 -1.69
C TYR A 103 12.66 -13.05 -0.26
N GLY A 104 13.63 -13.25 0.64
CA GLY A 104 13.52 -12.87 2.04
C GLY A 104 13.31 -11.37 2.26
N ASP A 105 13.72 -10.55 1.29
CA ASP A 105 13.55 -9.10 1.25
C ASP A 105 12.12 -8.65 0.90
N ILE A 106 11.21 -9.54 0.54
CA ILE A 106 9.80 -9.19 0.22
C ILE A 106 8.93 -9.17 1.48
N PHE A 107 9.22 -10.02 2.47
CA PHE A 107 8.35 -10.22 3.63
C PHE A 107 8.48 -9.09 4.66
N ARG A 108 7.38 -8.68 5.29
CA ARG A 108 7.35 -7.64 6.34
C ARG A 108 6.47 -8.07 7.50
N VAL A 109 6.85 -7.66 8.71
CA VAL A 109 6.06 -7.91 9.93
C VAL A 109 5.48 -6.61 10.46
N GLU A 110 6.23 -5.52 10.42
CA GLU A 110 5.73 -4.18 10.76
C GLU A 110 6.12 -3.20 9.65
N PHE A 111 5.79 -1.91 9.84
CA PHE A 111 6.24 -0.90 8.90
C PHE A 111 7.76 -0.92 8.81
N ALA A 112 8.28 -0.80 7.60
CA ALA A 112 9.69 -0.68 7.34
C ALA A 112 9.90 0.60 6.55
N LEU A 113 10.99 1.29 6.84
CA LEU A 113 11.35 2.47 6.09
C LEU A 113 11.94 2.01 4.74
N GLU A 114 11.07 1.90 3.75
CA GLU A 114 11.43 1.45 2.40
C GLU A 114 11.61 2.62 1.45
N PRO A 115 12.57 2.53 0.51
CA PRO A 115 12.69 3.52 -0.53
C PRO A 115 11.36 3.62 -1.30
N PRO A 116 10.90 4.83 -1.61
CA PRO A 116 9.69 5.02 -2.38
C PRO A 116 9.81 4.29 -3.72
N VAL A 117 8.67 3.85 -4.23
CA VAL A 117 8.58 3.27 -5.58
C VAL A 117 9.15 4.29 -6.57
N LYS A 118 9.94 3.81 -7.55
CA LYS A 118 10.62 4.63 -8.57
C LYS A 118 9.65 5.21 -9.61
N VAL A 119 8.66 5.96 -9.16
CA VAL A 119 7.67 6.68 -9.97
C VAL A 119 7.64 8.14 -9.56
N ALA A 120 7.18 9.00 -10.46
CA ALA A 120 6.98 10.40 -10.13
C ALA A 120 5.98 10.52 -8.96
N PRO A 121 6.21 11.43 -7.99
CA PRO A 121 5.26 11.67 -6.91
C PRO A 121 3.86 11.99 -7.47
N LEU A 122 2.83 11.44 -6.84
CA LEU A 122 1.45 11.74 -7.19
C LEU A 122 1.16 13.22 -6.94
N GLN A 123 0.57 13.89 -7.93
CA GLN A 123 0.12 15.27 -7.84
C GLN A 123 -1.40 15.29 -7.90
N ASP A 124 -2.03 15.48 -6.75
CA ASP A 124 -3.48 15.63 -6.67
C ASP A 124 -3.90 17.03 -7.13
N LEU A 125 -4.87 17.08 -8.04
CA LEU A 125 -5.44 18.33 -8.53
C LEU A 125 -6.72 18.63 -7.76
N LEU A 126 -6.84 19.86 -7.27
CA LEU A 126 -8.07 20.37 -6.67
C LEU A 126 -8.88 21.13 -7.72
N GLU A 127 -10.20 21.12 -7.57
CA GLU A 127 -11.10 21.95 -8.38
C GLU A 127 -10.75 23.45 -8.25
N GLU A 128 -10.92 24.19 -9.35
CA GLU A 128 -10.68 25.62 -9.39
C GLU A 128 -11.59 26.36 -8.39
N GLY A 129 -10.99 27.22 -7.56
CA GLY A 129 -11.73 27.97 -6.54
C GLY A 129 -11.98 27.20 -5.24
N SER A 130 -11.44 25.99 -5.08
CA SER A 130 -11.51 25.25 -3.81
C SER A 130 -10.85 26.04 -2.66
N THR A 131 -11.55 26.12 -1.53
CA THR A 131 -11.06 26.80 -0.32
C THR A 131 -10.59 25.78 0.72
N PRO A 132 -9.42 25.99 1.34
CA PRO A 132 -8.93 25.10 2.38
C PRO A 132 -9.86 25.11 3.60
N PHE A 133 -10.00 23.95 4.23
CA PHE A 133 -10.77 23.81 5.47
C PHE A 133 -10.00 23.03 6.54
N MET A 134 -10.28 23.35 7.80
CA MET A 134 -9.75 22.62 8.95
C MET A 134 -10.89 22.15 9.84
N THR A 135 -10.98 20.84 10.03
CA THR A 135 -11.96 20.21 10.91
C THR A 135 -11.58 20.45 12.37
N ASN A 136 -12.57 20.77 13.20
CA ASN A 136 -12.36 20.92 14.64
C ASN A 136 -11.80 19.66 15.28
N SER A 137 -10.87 19.83 16.22
CA SER A 137 -10.33 18.73 17.02
C SER A 137 -11.44 18.06 17.84
N ARG A 138 -11.38 16.74 17.95
CA ARG A 138 -12.39 15.93 18.65
C ARG A 138 -11.87 15.51 20.01
N ARG A 139 -12.74 15.49 21.02
CA ARG A 139 -12.41 14.92 22.33
C ARG A 139 -12.25 13.41 22.20
N GLN A 140 -11.02 12.93 22.39
CA GLN A 140 -10.71 11.50 22.42
C GLN A 140 -10.59 10.99 23.86
N PRO A 141 -11.16 9.82 24.20
CA PRO A 141 -10.91 9.13 25.45
C PRO A 141 -9.41 8.85 25.68
N PRO A 142 -8.95 8.71 26.93
CA PRO A 142 -7.54 8.50 27.24
C PRO A 142 -6.91 7.29 26.52
N LEU A 143 -7.64 6.17 26.43
CA LEU A 143 -7.16 4.97 25.71
C LEU A 143 -6.91 5.24 24.22
N HIS A 144 -7.80 6.00 23.58
CA HIS A 144 -7.66 6.35 22.17
C HIS A 144 -6.49 7.33 21.95
N ARG A 145 -6.25 8.25 22.88
CA ARG A 145 -5.09 9.16 22.80
C ARG A 145 -3.78 8.39 22.92
N ASN A 146 -3.66 7.52 23.93
CA ASN A 146 -2.46 6.71 24.11
C ASN A 146 -2.16 5.83 22.89
N TYR A 147 -3.20 5.24 22.27
CA TYR A 147 -3.04 4.50 21.02
C TYR A 147 -2.59 5.42 19.87
N MET A 148 -3.23 6.58 19.72
CA MET A 148 -2.91 7.55 18.67
C MET A 148 -1.48 8.08 18.79
N ASP A 149 -1.03 8.42 20.00
CA ASP A 149 0.32 8.95 20.23
C ASP A 149 1.39 7.90 19.87
N LYS A 150 1.18 6.63 20.25
CA LYS A 150 2.05 5.52 19.85
C LYS A 150 2.05 5.32 18.34
N HIS A 151 0.86 5.18 17.75
CA HIS A 151 0.73 4.92 16.32
C HIS A 151 1.31 6.05 15.45
N LEU A 152 1.13 7.32 15.86
CA LEU A 152 1.74 8.45 15.16
C LEU A 152 3.26 8.50 15.35
N ALA A 153 3.77 8.14 16.53
CA ALA A 153 5.21 8.02 16.76
C ALA A 153 5.81 6.96 15.83
N ASP A 154 5.19 5.79 15.74
CA ASP A 154 5.62 4.72 14.83
C ASP A 154 5.61 5.21 13.37
N LEU A 155 4.54 5.87 12.92
CA LEU A 155 4.48 6.40 11.54
C LEU A 155 5.52 7.49 11.27
N MET A 156 5.86 8.31 12.27
CA MET A 156 6.91 9.33 12.16
C MET A 156 8.30 8.73 12.13
N GLU A 157 8.54 7.66 12.90
CA GLU A 157 9.82 6.94 12.92
C GLU A 157 10.12 6.27 11.56
N HIS A 158 9.08 5.80 10.88
CA HIS A 158 9.17 5.18 9.55
C HIS A 158 8.98 6.20 8.41
N ASP A 159 9.13 7.50 8.68
CA ASP A 159 8.94 8.62 7.74
C ASP A 159 7.67 8.53 6.85
N LEU A 160 6.61 7.87 7.32
CA LEU A 160 5.34 7.77 6.60
C LEU A 160 4.52 9.05 6.75
N ILE A 161 4.75 9.81 7.82
CA ILE A 161 4.13 11.10 8.08
C ILE A 161 5.16 12.11 8.59
N TYR A 162 4.89 13.40 8.38
CA TYR A 162 5.70 14.48 8.92
C TYR A 162 4.82 15.62 9.46
N ARG A 163 5.40 16.49 10.28
CA ARG A 163 4.69 17.65 10.82
C ARG A 163 4.73 18.80 9.82
N ASN A 164 3.57 19.18 9.30
CA ASN A 164 3.40 20.35 8.45
C ASN A 164 2.71 21.50 9.22
N LEU A 165 3.47 22.52 9.60
CA LEU A 165 2.96 23.69 10.33
C LEU A 165 2.21 24.69 9.44
N ASP A 166 2.46 24.65 8.13
CA ASP A 166 1.91 25.61 7.18
C ASP A 166 0.62 25.10 6.51
N SER A 167 0.19 23.88 6.82
CA SER A 167 -1.02 23.31 6.22
C SER A 167 -2.26 24.13 6.56
N ARG A 168 -3.01 24.51 5.52
CA ARG A 168 -4.34 25.12 5.65
C ARG A 168 -5.47 24.09 5.58
N TRP A 169 -5.13 22.86 5.21
CA TRP A 169 -6.04 21.71 5.18
C TRP A 169 -5.83 20.85 6.42
N GLY A 170 -6.91 20.43 7.08
CA GLY A 170 -6.80 19.57 8.24
C GLY A 170 -8.06 18.77 8.52
N ILE A 171 -7.89 17.47 8.76
CA ILE A 171 -8.99 16.57 9.11
C ILE A 171 -8.62 15.85 10.41
N ALA A 172 -9.54 15.87 11.38
CA ALA A 172 -9.32 15.21 12.65
C ALA A 172 -9.43 13.68 12.50
N PRO A 173 -8.45 12.90 12.99
CA PRO A 173 -8.53 11.44 12.94
C PRO A 173 -9.63 10.91 13.86
N ARG A 174 -10.17 9.76 13.48
CA ARG A 174 -11.18 9.00 14.21
C ARG A 174 -10.61 7.62 14.55
N ILE A 175 -10.59 7.29 15.83
CA ILE A 175 -10.22 5.97 16.31
C ILE A 175 -11.46 5.07 16.32
N VAL A 176 -11.32 3.86 15.78
CA VAL A 176 -12.36 2.83 15.72
C VAL A 176 -11.81 1.56 16.35
N ALA A 177 -12.60 0.91 17.21
CA ALA A 177 -12.23 -0.38 17.78
C ALA A 177 -12.25 -1.48 16.70
N LYS A 178 -11.31 -2.43 16.79
CA LYS A 178 -11.37 -3.68 16.03
C LYS A 178 -12.27 -4.69 16.76
N LYS A 179 -12.42 -5.87 16.15
CA LYS A 179 -13.17 -7.00 16.73
C LYS A 179 -12.54 -7.48 18.04
N GLU A 180 -11.21 -7.43 18.13
CA GLU A 180 -10.46 -7.79 19.33
C GLU A 180 -10.47 -6.67 20.37
N VAL A 181 -10.68 -7.06 21.63
CA VAL A 181 -10.75 -6.13 22.75
C VAL A 181 -9.39 -5.45 22.93
N GLY A 182 -9.39 -4.12 23.00
CA GLY A 182 -8.18 -3.33 23.18
C GLY A 182 -7.39 -3.07 21.90
N SER A 183 -7.83 -3.59 20.75
CA SER A 183 -7.24 -3.31 19.45
C SER A 183 -8.00 -2.18 18.74
N TYR A 184 -7.26 -1.22 18.18
CA TYR A 184 -7.82 -0.02 17.55
C TYR A 184 -7.25 0.17 16.15
N ARG A 185 -7.95 0.97 15.34
CA ARG A 185 -7.46 1.51 14.06
C ARG A 185 -7.72 3.00 13.98
N MET A 186 -6.77 3.74 13.43
CA MET A 186 -6.93 5.14 13.07
C MET A 186 -7.58 5.25 11.69
N THR A 187 -8.60 6.09 11.55
CA THR A 187 -9.30 6.38 10.29
C THR A 187 -9.42 7.89 10.10
N VAL A 188 -9.40 8.36 8.86
CA VAL A 188 -9.58 9.78 8.53
C VAL A 188 -10.77 9.91 7.58
N ASP A 189 -11.65 10.87 7.83
CA ASP A 189 -12.83 11.10 7.00
C ASP A 189 -12.47 11.98 5.80
N LEU A 190 -12.11 11.34 4.68
CA LEU A 190 -11.67 12.02 3.46
C LEU A 190 -12.81 12.54 2.59
N ARG A 191 -14.08 12.43 3.00
CA ARG A 191 -15.22 12.80 2.14
C ARG A 191 -15.20 14.26 1.69
N ALA A 192 -14.86 15.16 2.58
CA ALA A 192 -14.83 16.60 2.28
C ALA A 192 -13.69 16.99 1.35
N ILE A 193 -12.53 16.31 1.42
CA ILE A 193 -11.41 16.54 0.49
C ILE A 193 -11.67 15.86 -0.85
N ASN A 194 -12.21 14.63 -0.85
CA ASN A 194 -12.54 13.91 -2.07
C ASN A 194 -13.61 14.61 -2.91
N ALA A 195 -14.48 15.43 -2.29
CA ALA A 195 -15.49 16.20 -3.00
C ALA A 195 -14.92 17.39 -3.79
N VAL A 196 -13.71 17.85 -3.47
CA VAL A 196 -13.04 18.98 -4.15
C VAL A 196 -11.83 18.52 -4.98
N LEU A 197 -11.52 17.22 -4.96
CA LEU A 197 -10.45 16.64 -5.76
C LEU A 197 -10.96 16.31 -7.16
N VAL A 198 -10.18 16.66 -8.18
CA VAL A 198 -10.46 16.27 -9.56
C VAL A 198 -10.29 14.75 -9.68
N PRO A 199 -11.32 14.01 -10.11
CA PRO A 199 -11.26 12.56 -10.16
C PRO A 199 -10.24 12.09 -11.22
N MET A 200 -9.25 11.32 -10.78
CA MET A 200 -8.32 10.63 -11.68
C MET A 200 -8.88 9.27 -12.08
N ALA A 201 -9.18 9.10 -13.38
CA ALA A 201 -9.62 7.82 -13.92
C ALA A 201 -8.43 6.88 -14.12
N TRP A 202 -8.15 6.03 -13.13
CA TRP A 202 -7.27 4.88 -13.30
C TRP A 202 -8.12 3.65 -13.60
N PRO A 203 -7.90 2.93 -14.72
CA PRO A 203 -8.69 1.76 -15.05
C PRO A 203 -8.33 0.62 -14.09
N MET A 204 -9.10 0.46 -13.02
CA MET A 204 -9.07 -0.76 -12.23
C MET A 204 -9.73 -1.86 -13.08
N PRO A 205 -9.00 -2.93 -13.44
CA PRO A 205 -9.57 -3.98 -14.27
C PRO A 205 -10.66 -4.73 -13.49
N HIS A 206 -11.76 -5.08 -14.17
CA HIS A 206 -12.80 -5.90 -13.56
C HIS A 206 -12.28 -7.33 -13.38
N LEU A 207 -12.22 -7.82 -12.14
CA LEU A 207 -11.58 -9.09 -11.81
C LEU A 207 -12.17 -10.27 -12.57
N GLU A 208 -13.50 -10.33 -12.73
CA GLU A 208 -14.16 -11.41 -13.48
C GLU A 208 -13.69 -11.46 -14.95
N VAL A 209 -13.54 -10.30 -15.59
CA VAL A 209 -13.03 -10.23 -16.98
C VAL A 209 -11.56 -10.66 -17.04
N VAL A 210 -10.76 -10.32 -16.04
CA VAL A 210 -9.36 -10.76 -15.97
C VAL A 210 -9.27 -12.27 -15.80
N LEU A 211 -10.10 -12.86 -14.93
CA LEU A 211 -10.11 -14.30 -14.66
C LEU A 211 -10.55 -15.10 -15.90
N VAL A 212 -11.60 -14.68 -16.60
CA VAL A 212 -12.03 -15.35 -17.85
C VAL A 212 -10.93 -15.34 -18.91
N ASN A 213 -10.13 -14.28 -19.00
CA ASN A 213 -8.99 -14.24 -19.94
C ASN A 213 -7.81 -15.14 -19.50
N LEU A 214 -7.76 -15.57 -18.24
CA LEU A 214 -6.74 -16.47 -17.72
C LEU A 214 -7.16 -17.95 -17.80
N GLU A 215 -8.46 -18.24 -17.85
CA GLU A 215 -9.00 -19.60 -17.81
C GLU A 215 -8.83 -20.37 -19.13
N GLY A 216 -8.62 -19.70 -20.27
CA GLY A 216 -8.32 -20.34 -21.56
C GLY A 216 -9.52 -21.04 -22.19
#